data_AF-A0A948FI87-F1
#
_entry.id   AF-A0A948FI87-F1
#
_cell.length_a   1.000
_cell.length_b   1.000
_cell.length_c   1.000
_cell.angle_alpha   90.00
_cell.angle_beta   90.00
_cell.angle_gamma   90.00
#
_symmetry.space_group_name_H-M   'P 1'
#
loop_
_entity.id
_entity.type
_entity.pdbx_description
1 polymer ?
#
loop_
_entity_poly.entity_id
_entity_poly.type
_entity_poly.pdbx_seq_one_letter_code
_entity_poly.pdbx_strand_id
1 'polypeptide(L)' 'MNMKDVKEKAKVLGVNPGKMKKTDLIKTIQMKEGYDACYGSGNKSCSQMECCFRSECITH' A
#
# COMPACT_ATOMS: atom_id res chain seq x y z
N MET A 1 7.28 6.50 -0.31
CA MET A 1 6.52 6.38 -1.58
C MET A 1 5.48 7.49 -1.64
N ASN A 2 5.48 8.33 -2.69
CA ASN A 2 4.51 9.40 -2.80
C ASN A 2 3.16 8.90 -3.33
N MET A 3 2.09 9.69 -3.14
CA MET A 3 0.75 9.31 -3.60
C MET A 3 0.70 9.07 -5.12
N LYS A 4 1.58 9.69 -5.91
CA LYS A 4 1.72 9.42 -7.35
C LYS A 4 2.20 7.99 -7.62
N ASP A 5 3.29 7.56 -6.98
CA ASP A 5 3.84 6.20 -7.15
C ASP A 5 2.81 5.12 -6.81
N VAL A 6 2.05 5.32 -5.73
CA VAL A 6 0.99 4.40 -5.32
C VAL A 6 -0.09 4.27 -6.41
N LYS A 7 -0.50 5.40 -7.00
CA LYS A 7 -1.50 5.41 -8.09
C LYS A 7 -0.99 4.70 -9.34
N GLU A 8 0.30 4.83 -9.63
CA GLU A 8 0.93 4.17 -10.76
C GLU A 8 1.00 2.66 -10.55
N LYS A 9 1.47 2.21 -9.38
CA LYS A 9 1.42 0.79 -8.99
C LYS A 9 0.01 0.21 -9.03
N ALA A 10 -0.98 0.96 -8.50
CA ALA A 10 -2.38 0.57 -8.55
C ALA A 10 -2.83 0.33 -9.99
N LYS A 11 -2.55 1.27 -10.91
CA LYS A 11 -2.89 1.12 -12.33
C LYS A 11 -2.24 -0.10 -12.97
N VAL A 12 -0.97 -0.37 -12.68
CA VAL A 12 -0.25 -1.55 -13.19
C VAL A 12 -0.94 -2.84 -12.74
N LEU A 13 -1.47 -2.87 -11.52
CA LEU A 13 -2.21 -4.00 -10.95
C LEU A 13 -3.70 -4.03 -11.34
N GLY A 14 -4.17 -3.09 -12.18
CA GLY A 14 -5.59 -2.97 -12.55
C GLY A 14 -6.49 -2.42 -11.45
N VAL A 15 -5.92 -1.81 -10.41
CA VAL A 15 -6.63 -1.13 -9.33
C VAL A 15 -6.87 0.33 -9.71
N ASN A 16 -8.12 0.80 -9.62
CA ASN A 16 -8.44 2.18 -9.96
C ASN A 16 -8.28 3.10 -8.74
N PRO A 17 -7.33 4.06 -8.73
CA PRO A 17 -7.11 4.94 -7.59
C PRO A 17 -8.20 6.00 -7.35
N GLY A 18 -9.07 6.26 -8.33
CA GLY A 18 -10.24 7.16 -8.29
C GLY A 18 -10.31 8.14 -7.11
N LYS A 19 -11.24 7.88 -6.17
CA LYS A 19 -11.47 8.67 -4.93
C LYS A 19 -10.88 7.99 -3.68
N MET A 20 -10.03 6.99 -3.83
CA MET A 20 -9.47 6.26 -2.70
C MET A 20 -8.43 7.11 -1.96
N LYS A 21 -8.45 7.04 -0.63
CA LYS A 21 -7.38 7.59 0.20
C LYS A 21 -6.11 6.79 -0.05
N LYS A 22 -4.94 7.40 0.20
CA LYS A 22 -3.65 6.73 0.07
C LYS A 22 -3.62 5.40 0.84
N THR A 23 -4.21 5.38 2.04
CA THR A 23 -4.39 4.18 2.87
C THR A 23 -5.17 3.07 2.17
N ASP A 24 -6.39 3.35 1.71
CA ASP A 24 -7.22 2.37 0.99
C ASP A 24 -6.56 1.84 -0.27
N LEU A 25 -5.90 2.73 -1.01
CA LEU A 25 -5.23 2.36 -2.25
C LEU A 25 -4.08 1.39 -1.98
N ILE A 26 -3.26 1.68 -0.98
CA ILE A 26 -2.15 0.80 -0.57
C ILE A 26 -2.69 -0.54 -0.07
N LYS A 27 -3.73 -0.54 0.78
CA LYS A 27 -4.36 -1.77 1.26
C LYS A 27 -4.84 -2.66 0.11
N THR A 28 -5.45 -2.04 -0.91
CA THR A 28 -5.91 -2.75 -2.10
C THR A 28 -4.73 -3.33 -2.90
N ILE A 29 -3.65 -2.57 -3.06
CA ILE A 29 -2.43 -3.05 -3.71
C ILE A 29 -1.84 -4.22 -2.93
N GLN A 30 -1.74 -4.11 -1.60
CA GLN A 30 -1.21 -5.18 -0.74
C GLN A 30 -2.02 -6.46 -0.92
N MET A 31 -3.35 -6.40 -0.84
CA MET A 31 -4.22 -7.56 -1.08
C MET A 31 -4.06 -8.14 -2.49
N LYS A 32 -3.87 -7.28 -3.51
CA LYS A 32 -3.64 -7.70 -4.89
C LYS A 32 -2.28 -8.36 -5.09
N GLU A 33 -1.27 -7.95 -4.34
CA GLU A 33 0.05 -8.60 -4.29
C GLU A 33 0.03 -9.90 -3.45
N GLY A 34 -1.08 -10.21 -2.76
CA GLY A 34 -1.19 -11.36 -1.86
C GLY A 34 -0.67 -11.10 -0.44
N TYR A 35 -0.45 -9.84 -0.11
CA TYR A 35 -0.04 -9.38 1.21
C TYR A 35 -1.23 -8.93 2.06
N ASP A 36 -0.99 -8.84 3.37
CA ASP A 36 -1.97 -8.35 4.33
C ASP A 36 -2.10 -6.82 4.26
N ALA A 37 -3.33 -6.32 4.38
CA ALA A 37 -3.68 -4.90 4.30
C ALA A 37 -3.29 -4.12 5.57
N CYS A 38 -2.02 -4.25 5.99
CA CYS A 38 -1.51 -3.72 7.25
C CYS A 38 -1.25 -2.21 7.23
N TYR A 39 -1.24 -1.57 6.05
CA TYR A 39 -0.93 -0.16 5.92
C TYR A 39 -1.93 0.73 6.68
N GLY A 40 -1.44 1.53 7.62
CA GLY A 40 -2.27 2.40 8.46
C GLY A 40 -3.07 1.71 9.56
N SER A 41 -2.92 0.39 9.76
CA SER A 41 -3.50 -0.31 10.92
C SER A 41 -2.70 -0.11 12.22
N GLY A 42 -1.60 0.66 12.19
CA GLY A 42 -0.71 0.86 13.34
C GLY A 42 0.06 -0.40 13.73
N ASN A 43 0.04 -1.44 12.89
CA ASN A 43 0.76 -2.67 13.16
C ASN A 43 2.25 -2.45 12.91
N LYS A 44 3.04 -2.39 14.00
CA LYS A 44 4.50 -2.22 13.94
C LYS A 44 5.21 -3.47 13.46
N SER A 45 4.55 -4.63 13.53
CA SER A 45 5.06 -5.91 13.06
C SER A 45 4.56 -6.18 11.64
N CYS A 46 5.36 -5.78 10.65
CA CYS A 46 5.16 -6.20 9.26
C CYS A 46 6.24 -7.23 8.91
N SER A 47 5.85 -8.49 8.72
CA SER A 47 6.76 -9.55 8.27
C SER A 47 7.06 -9.48 6.76
N GLN A 48 6.27 -8.69 6.00
CA GLN A 48 6.46 -8.52 4.56
C GLN A 48 7.61 -7.55 4.29
N MET A 49 8.81 -8.08 4.04
CA MET A 49 9.98 -7.28 3.69
C MET A 49 9.91 -6.75 2.24
N GLU A 50 9.26 -7.48 1.35
CA GLU A 50 9.10 -7.11 -0.07
C GLU A 50 8.01 -6.04 -0.30
N CYS A 51 7.26 -5.66 0.75
CA CYS A 51 6.24 -4.64 0.63
C CYS A 51 6.86 -3.27 0.30
N CYS A 52 6.61 -2.76 -0.91
CA CYS A 52 7.14 -1.46 -1.36
C CYS A 52 6.65 -0.26 -0.52
N PHE A 53 5.60 -0.44 0.29
CA PHE A 53 5.05 0.59 1.16
C PHE A 53 5.61 0.54 2.58
N ARG A 54 6.46 -0.45 2.88
CA ARG A 54 7.07 -0.67 4.20
C ARG A 54 7.78 0.58 4.71
N SER A 55 8.54 1.28 3.87
CA SER A 55 9.22 2.52 4.26
C SER A 55 8.26 3.57 4.78
N GLU A 56 7.09 3.75 4.15
CA GLU A 56 6.05 4.68 4.61
C GLU A 56 5.38 4.22 5.91
N CYS A 57 5.31 2.91 6.18
CA CYS A 57 4.76 2.38 7.42
C CYS A 57 5.68 2.61 8.62
N ILE A 58 7.01 2.66 8.41
CA ILE A 58 7.99 2.76 9.50
C ILE A 58 8.32 4.22 9.82
N THR A 59 8.13 5.15 8.89
CA THR A 59 8.47 6.57 9.03
C THR A 59 7.38 7.41 9.73
N HIS A 60 6.42 6.79 10.42
CA HIS A 60 5.29 7.49 11.06
C HIS A 60 5.10 7.07 12.53
#